data_AF-A0A3M1DBB1-F1
#
_entry.id   AF-A0A3M1DBB1-F1
#
_cell.length_a   1.000
_cell.length_b   1.000
_cell.length_c   1.000
_cell.angle_alpha   90.00
_cell.angle_beta   90.00
_cell.angle_gamma   90.00
#
_symmetry.space_group_name_H-M   'P 1'
#
loop_
_entity.id
_entity.type
_entity.pdbx_description
1 polymer ?
#
loop_
_entity_poly.entity_id
_entity_poly.type
_entity_poly.pdbx_seq_one_letter_code
_entity_poly.pdbx_strand_id
1 'polypeptide(L)'
;MPCGIYDDEARFKLLAEDVTTIEKAMKEITDLSAAGDKNYNQLVRWINTKDEHATKFQRIIADYFLTQRIKPIAATDTAKYAEYQSMVELCHQLMVEAMKCKQTTDLSHPAKLTELIAAFKKVYNGKHGHHH
;
A
#
# COMPACT_ATOMS: atom_id res chain seq x y z
N MET A 1 -8.76 6.22 -18.69
CA MET A 1 -8.41 5.92 -20.10
C MET A 1 -7.23 4.96 -20.09
N PRO A 2 -7.37 3.68 -20.46
CA PRO A 2 -6.25 2.76 -20.50
C PRO A 2 -5.42 3.06 -21.76
N CYS A 3 -4.36 3.84 -21.62
CA CYS A 3 -3.42 4.20 -22.69
C CYS A 3 -2.42 3.08 -23.03
N GLY A 4 -2.57 1.87 -22.47
CA GLY A 4 -1.66 0.74 -22.70
C GLY A 4 -0.25 0.91 -22.08
N ILE A 5 0.06 2.08 -21.53
CA ILE A 5 1.31 2.35 -20.81
C ILE A 5 1.10 1.95 -19.35
N TYR A 6 1.43 0.71 -19.04
CA TYR A 6 1.46 0.19 -17.67
C TYR A 6 2.89 0.31 -17.15
N ASP A 7 3.09 1.19 -16.18
CA ASP A 7 4.33 1.27 -15.44
C ASP A 7 4.11 0.71 -14.03
N ASP A 8 4.08 -0.63 -13.95
CA ASP A 8 3.88 -1.35 -12.69
C ASP A 8 4.99 -0.97 -11.69
N GLU A 9 6.21 -0.73 -12.16
CA GLU A 9 7.34 -0.32 -11.33
C GLU A 9 7.13 1.08 -10.73
N ALA A 10 6.64 2.04 -11.51
CA ALA A 10 6.26 3.35 -10.98
C ALA A 10 5.15 3.25 -9.94
N ARG A 11 4.21 2.30 -10.07
CA ARG A 11 3.17 2.08 -9.04
C ARG A 11 3.76 1.52 -7.76
N PHE A 12 4.69 0.57 -7.83
CA PHE A 12 5.40 0.09 -6.65
C PHE A 12 6.23 1.19 -5.98
N LYS A 13 6.87 2.06 -6.77
CA LYS A 13 7.61 3.22 -6.25
C LYS A 13 6.67 4.19 -5.52
N LEU A 14 5.52 4.53 -6.11
CA LEU A 14 4.52 5.38 -5.47
C LEU A 14 4.01 4.81 -4.14
N LEU A 15 3.77 3.49 -4.08
CA LEU A 15 3.38 2.82 -2.83
C LEU A 15 4.45 2.99 -1.74
N ALA A 16 5.73 2.87 -2.09
CA ALA A 16 6.83 3.07 -1.13
C ALA A 16 6.97 4.55 -0.68
N GLU A 17 6.75 5.50 -1.59
CA GLU A 17 6.73 6.93 -1.28
C GLU A 17 5.56 7.30 -0.33
N ASP A 18 4.38 6.72 -0.56
CA ASP A 18 3.22 6.86 0.33
C ASP A 18 3.52 6.33 1.74
N VAL A 19 4.14 5.14 1.85
CA VAL A 19 4.53 4.56 3.16
C VAL A 19 5.53 5.46 3.89
N THR A 20 6.54 5.98 3.19
CA THR A 20 7.53 6.90 3.76
C THR A 20 6.86 8.16 4.31
N THR A 21 5.88 8.69 3.59
CA THR A 21 5.14 9.89 3.99
C THR A 21 4.23 9.62 5.19
N ILE A 22 3.55 8.47 5.21
CA ILE A 22 2.73 8.01 6.34
C ILE A 22 3.58 7.89 7.61
N GLU A 23 4.73 7.21 7.53
CA GLU A 23 5.62 7.02 8.68
C GLU A 23 6.14 8.35 9.22
N LYS A 24 6.54 9.26 8.34
CA LYS A 24 6.94 10.62 8.72
C LYS A 24 5.80 11.35 9.44
N ALA A 25 4.59 11.32 8.89
CA ALA A 25 3.44 11.98 9.50
C ALA A 25 3.12 11.42 10.89
N MET A 26 3.23 10.10 11.09
CA MET A 26 3.04 9.47 12.40
C MET A 26 4.06 9.94 13.45
N LYS A 27 5.34 10.04 13.05
CA LYS A 27 6.41 10.57 13.92
C LYS A 27 6.14 12.01 14.34
N GLU A 28 5.83 12.86 13.36
CA GLU A 28 5.49 14.28 13.61
C GLU A 28 4.25 14.44 14.51
N ILE A 29 3.22 13.61 14.32
CA ILE A 29 2.03 13.61 15.20
C ILE A 29 2.44 13.25 16.63
N THR A 30 3.30 12.24 16.80
CA THR A 30 3.74 11.79 18.13
C THR A 30 4.55 12.89 18.83
N ASP A 31 5.50 13.49 18.14
CA ASP A 31 6.36 14.56 18.67
C ASP A 31 5.55 15.81 19.04
N LEU A 32 4.66 16.27 18.14
CA LEU A 32 3.79 17.41 18.40
C LEU A 32 2.78 17.16 19.52
N SER A 33 2.36 15.90 19.71
CA SER A 33 1.45 15.52 20.80
C SER A 33 2.14 15.50 22.16
N ALA A 34 3.46 15.24 22.18
CA ALA A 34 4.28 15.26 23.39
C ALA A 34 4.77 16.66 23.79
N ALA A 35 4.68 17.65 22.89
CA ALA A 35 5.05 19.03 23.19
C ALA A 35 4.16 19.65 24.28
N GLY A 36 4.76 20.50 25.14
CA GLY A 36 4.05 21.20 26.22
C GLY A 36 2.97 22.14 25.71
N ASP A 37 3.32 23.00 24.74
CA ASP A 37 2.38 23.85 24.01
C ASP A 37 2.03 23.22 22.65
N LYS A 38 0.94 22.44 22.62
CA LYS A 38 0.52 21.71 21.42
C LYS A 38 0.10 22.65 20.29
N ASN A 39 0.72 22.49 19.12
CA ASN A 39 0.31 23.16 17.89
C ASN A 39 -0.76 22.35 17.15
N TYR A 40 -2.03 22.56 17.51
CA TYR A 40 -3.17 21.83 16.93
C TYR A 40 -3.30 21.98 15.41
N ASN A 41 -2.93 23.14 14.86
CA ASN A 41 -2.97 23.35 13.41
C ASN A 41 -2.00 22.42 12.67
N GLN A 42 -0.81 22.18 13.24
CA GLN A 42 0.15 21.24 12.66
C GLN A 42 -0.27 19.78 12.87
N LEU A 43 -0.83 19.44 14.03
CA LEU A 43 -1.39 18.10 14.27
C LEU A 43 -2.46 17.74 13.24
N VAL A 44 -3.43 18.64 13.01
CA VAL A 44 -4.49 18.42 12.02
C VAL A 44 -3.92 18.24 10.61
N ARG A 45 -2.92 19.04 10.23
CA ARG A 45 -2.26 18.88 8.92
C ARG A 45 -1.60 17.51 8.76
N TRP A 46 -0.82 17.08 9.75
CA TRP A 46 -0.16 15.78 9.67
C TRP A 46 -1.14 14.60 9.71
N ILE A 47 -2.23 14.71 10.49
CA ILE A 47 -3.31 13.71 10.48
C ILE A 47 -3.93 13.62 9.09
N ASN A 48 -4.28 14.75 8.48
CA ASN A 48 -4.87 14.78 7.13
C ASN A 48 -3.88 14.24 6.08
N THR A 49 -2.60 14.62 6.14
CA THR A 49 -1.56 14.09 5.24
C THR A 49 -1.46 12.57 5.35
N LYS A 50 -1.39 12.03 6.58
CA LYS A 50 -1.35 10.59 6.82
C LYS A 50 -2.55 9.89 6.20
N ASP A 51 -3.76 10.42 6.43
CA ASP A 51 -5.01 9.83 5.94
C ASP A 51 -5.15 9.89 4.42
N GLU A 52 -4.73 10.98 3.80
CA GLU A 52 -4.70 11.15 2.36
C GLU A 52 -3.76 10.15 1.69
N HIS A 53 -2.53 10.01 2.20
CA HIS A 53 -1.54 9.08 1.64
C HIS A 53 -1.95 7.62 1.83
N ALA A 54 -2.47 7.24 3.00
CA ALA A 54 -3.03 5.91 3.21
C ALA A 54 -4.21 5.61 2.26
N THR A 55 -5.04 6.62 1.95
CA THR A 55 -6.16 6.46 1.00
C THR A 55 -5.65 6.31 -0.44
N LYS A 56 -4.64 7.10 -0.85
CA LYS A 56 -4.00 6.96 -2.17
C LYS A 56 -3.38 5.58 -2.35
N PHE A 57 -2.68 5.11 -1.33
CA PHE A 57 -2.13 3.76 -1.27
C PHE A 57 -3.20 2.70 -1.50
N GLN A 58 -4.30 2.74 -0.72
CA GLN A 58 -5.41 1.80 -0.87
C GLN A 58 -6.01 1.83 -2.29
N ARG A 59 -6.16 3.01 -2.89
CA ARG A 59 -6.65 3.14 -4.27
C ARG A 59 -5.72 2.52 -5.30
N ILE A 60 -4.40 2.67 -5.15
CA ILE A 60 -3.45 1.99 -6.04
C ILE A 60 -3.62 0.47 -5.92
N ILE A 61 -3.72 -0.07 -4.70
CA ILE A 61 -3.92 -1.51 -4.51
C ILE A 61 -5.26 -1.97 -5.09
N ALA A 62 -6.36 -1.28 -4.79
CA ALA A 62 -7.70 -1.67 -5.22
C ALA A 62 -7.94 -1.46 -6.72
N ASP A 63 -7.74 -0.23 -7.21
CA ASP A 63 -8.15 0.19 -8.55
C ASP A 63 -7.14 -0.25 -9.62
N TYR A 64 -5.84 -0.24 -9.29
CA TYR A 64 -4.80 -0.61 -10.25
C TYR A 64 -4.48 -2.10 -10.15
N PHE A 65 -4.00 -2.57 -9.00
CA PHE A 65 -3.53 -3.95 -8.91
C PHE A 65 -4.67 -4.97 -8.88
N LEU A 66 -5.59 -4.84 -7.91
CA LEU A 66 -6.61 -5.84 -7.65
C LEU A 66 -7.64 -5.94 -8.78
N THR A 67 -8.11 -4.80 -9.29
CA THR A 67 -9.19 -4.79 -10.29
C THR A 67 -8.67 -4.74 -11.74
N GLN A 68 -7.57 -4.03 -12.02
CA GLN A 68 -7.07 -3.88 -13.39
C GLN A 68 -6.00 -4.92 -13.77
N ARG A 69 -4.99 -5.17 -12.91
CA ARG A 69 -3.84 -6.04 -13.24
C ARG A 69 -4.06 -7.51 -12.92
N ILE A 70 -4.57 -7.85 -11.75
CA ILE A 70 -4.81 -9.23 -11.34
C ILE A 70 -6.02 -9.79 -12.10
N LYS A 71 -5.80 -10.85 -12.89
CA LYS A 71 -6.85 -11.56 -13.62
C LYS A 71 -7.35 -12.76 -12.80
N PRO A 72 -8.67 -12.94 -12.63
CA PRO A 72 -9.22 -14.14 -12.01
C PRO A 72 -8.76 -15.40 -12.75
N ILE A 73 -8.46 -16.44 -11.99
CA ILE A 73 -8.04 -17.75 -12.51
C ILE A 73 -9.06 -18.80 -12.07
N ALA A 74 -9.39 -19.75 -12.95
CA ALA A 74 -10.26 -20.87 -12.60
C ALA A 74 -9.52 -21.86 -11.68
N ALA A 75 -10.23 -22.42 -10.70
CA ALA A 75 -9.65 -23.37 -9.74
C ALA A 75 -9.16 -24.69 -10.37
N THR A 76 -9.46 -24.93 -11.65
CA THR A 76 -8.97 -26.08 -12.41
C THR A 76 -7.48 -26.00 -12.73
N ASP A 77 -6.88 -24.80 -12.80
CA ASP A 77 -5.43 -24.60 -12.92
C ASP A 77 -4.85 -24.34 -11.52
N THR A 78 -4.61 -25.41 -10.76
CA THR A 78 -4.26 -25.35 -9.34
C THR A 78 -3.02 -24.51 -9.05
N ALA A 79 -2.01 -24.58 -9.91
CA ALA A 79 -0.78 -23.80 -9.77
C ALA A 79 -1.03 -22.29 -9.95
N LYS A 80 -1.66 -21.89 -11.07
CA LYS A 80 -1.95 -20.46 -11.31
C LYS A 80 -3.02 -19.91 -10.36
N TYR A 81 -3.93 -20.77 -9.89
CA TYR A 81 -4.93 -20.40 -8.90
C TYR A 81 -4.28 -20.07 -7.55
N ALA A 82 -3.29 -20.84 -7.11
CA ALA A 82 -2.55 -20.54 -5.88
C ALA A 82 -1.80 -19.19 -5.96
N GLU A 83 -1.16 -18.88 -7.08
CA GLU A 83 -0.53 -17.57 -7.30
C GLU A 83 -1.55 -16.42 -7.28
N TYR A 84 -2.70 -16.62 -7.93
CA TYR A 84 -3.81 -15.67 -7.90
C TYR A 84 -4.29 -15.40 -6.47
N GLN A 85 -4.52 -16.45 -5.68
CA GLN A 85 -4.93 -16.34 -4.29
C GLN A 85 -3.90 -15.59 -3.45
N SER A 86 -2.61 -15.91 -3.61
CA SER A 86 -1.52 -15.22 -2.90
C SER A 86 -1.49 -13.72 -3.20
N MET A 87 -1.68 -13.32 -4.47
CA MET A 87 -1.76 -11.90 -4.83
C MET A 87 -2.99 -11.21 -4.22
N VAL A 88 -4.16 -11.86 -4.25
CA VAL A 88 -5.39 -11.29 -3.66
C VAL A 88 -5.26 -11.13 -2.15
N GLU A 89 -4.67 -12.12 -1.48
CA GLU A 89 -4.39 -12.09 -0.05
C GLU A 89 -3.45 -10.93 0.30
N LEU A 90 -2.34 -10.78 -0.43
CA LEU A 90 -1.38 -9.69 -0.21
C LEU A 90 -2.01 -8.32 -0.44
N CYS A 91 -2.82 -8.15 -1.51
CA CYS A 91 -3.59 -6.93 -1.73
C CYS A 91 -4.53 -6.61 -0.56
N HIS A 92 -5.23 -7.62 -0.03
CA HIS A 92 -6.09 -7.43 1.14
C HIS A 92 -5.30 -7.00 2.38
N GLN A 93 -4.19 -7.68 2.69
CA GLN A 93 -3.33 -7.32 3.82
C GLN A 93 -2.78 -5.89 3.68
N LEU A 94 -2.31 -5.51 2.48
CA LEU A 94 -1.84 -4.15 2.17
C LEU A 94 -2.93 -3.10 2.43
N MET A 95 -4.17 -3.34 2.01
CA MET A 95 -5.27 -2.41 2.26
C MET A 95 -5.64 -2.31 3.75
N VAL A 96 -5.59 -3.42 4.50
CA VAL A 96 -5.87 -3.44 5.93
C VAL A 96 -4.81 -2.69 6.71
N GLU A 97 -3.53 -2.93 6.46
CA GLU A 97 -2.42 -2.23 7.12
C GLU A 97 -2.43 -0.73 6.79
N ALA A 98 -2.77 -0.34 5.56
CA ALA A 98 -2.95 1.07 5.20
C ALA A 98 -4.11 1.73 5.97
N MET A 99 -5.23 1.02 6.17
CA MET A 99 -6.31 1.49 7.05
C MET A 99 -5.82 1.64 8.50
N LYS A 100 -5.04 0.69 9.02
CA LYS A 100 -4.47 0.78 10.37
C LYS A 100 -3.59 2.01 10.53
N CYS A 101 -2.82 2.35 9.49
CA CYS A 101 -2.03 3.58 9.48
C CYS A 101 -2.90 4.85 9.66
N LYS A 102 -4.13 4.89 9.13
CA LYS A 102 -5.06 6.01 9.35
C LYS A 102 -5.51 6.09 10.82
N GLN A 103 -5.74 4.93 11.43
CA GLN A 103 -6.34 4.82 12.75
C GLN A 103 -5.35 5.05 13.91
N THR A 104 -4.05 4.86 13.70
CA THR A 104 -3.04 4.89 14.77
C THR A 104 -1.78 5.69 14.39
N THR A 105 -0.83 5.82 15.31
CA THR A 105 0.55 6.26 15.06
C THR A 105 1.57 5.17 15.36
N ASP A 106 1.14 3.91 15.41
CA ASP A 106 2.02 2.77 15.62
C ASP A 106 2.86 2.51 14.35
N LEU A 107 4.17 2.68 14.49
CA LEU A 107 5.14 2.53 13.40
C LEU A 107 5.32 1.07 12.94
N SER A 108 4.74 0.09 13.64
CA SER A 108 4.70 -1.30 13.20
C SER A 108 3.92 -1.47 11.88
N HIS A 109 2.89 -0.66 11.64
CA HIS A 109 2.06 -0.73 10.43
C HIS A 109 2.78 -0.25 9.15
N PRO A 110 3.42 0.93 9.09
CA PRO A 110 4.20 1.32 7.91
C PRO A 110 5.41 0.40 7.65
N ALA A 111 6.04 -0.13 8.71
CA ALA A 111 7.05 -1.17 8.56
C ALA A 111 6.45 -2.43 7.90
N LYS A 112 5.27 -2.86 8.35
CA LYS A 112 4.58 -4.01 7.77
C LYS A 112 4.17 -3.78 6.31
N LEU A 113 3.71 -2.57 5.96
CA LEU A 113 3.43 -2.21 4.57
C LEU A 113 4.67 -2.37 3.68
N THR A 114 5.84 -1.94 4.14
CA THR A 114 7.10 -2.11 3.39
C THR A 114 7.40 -3.58 3.10
N GLU A 115 7.25 -4.46 4.09
CA GLU A 115 7.41 -5.91 3.90
C GLU A 115 6.40 -6.48 2.90
N LEU A 116 5.13 -6.10 3.05
CA LEU A 116 4.04 -6.59 2.20
C LEU A 116 4.19 -6.12 0.75
N ILE A 117 4.69 -4.89 0.53
CA ILE A 117 5.00 -4.37 -0.81
C ILE A 117 6.06 -5.24 -1.48
N ALA A 118 7.14 -5.57 -0.76
CA ALA A 118 8.21 -6.40 -1.28
C ALA A 118 7.72 -7.83 -1.60
N ALA A 119 6.92 -8.42 -0.71
CA ALA A 119 6.31 -9.74 -0.92
C ALA A 119 5.38 -9.72 -2.13
N PHE A 120 4.50 -8.72 -2.23
CA PHE A 120 3.58 -8.55 -3.34
C PHE A 120 4.30 -8.36 -4.66
N LYS A 121 5.31 -7.48 -4.72
CA LYS A 121 6.15 -7.26 -5.90
C LYS A 121 6.83 -8.54 -6.37
N LYS A 122 7.33 -9.36 -5.44
CA LYS A 122 7.97 -10.65 -5.75
C LYS A 122 6.98 -11.62 -6.41
N VAL A 123 5.80 -11.82 -5.82
CA VAL A 123 4.77 -12.71 -6.37
C VAL A 123 4.26 -12.19 -7.72
N TYR A 124 4.02 -10.89 -7.80
CA TYR A 124 3.54 -10.22 -9.01
C TYR A 124 4.53 -10.36 -10.18
N ASN A 125 5.82 -10.10 -9.96
CA ASN A 125 6.84 -10.21 -11.00
C ASN A 125 7.14 -11.66 -11.41
N GLY A 126 7.01 -12.62 -10.48
CA GLY A 126 7.13 -14.05 -10.80
C GLY A 126 6.14 -14.49 -11.87
N LYS A 127 4.92 -13.94 -11.86
CA LYS A 127 3.89 -14.17 -12.89
C LYS A 127 4.21 -13.45 -14.21
N HIS A 128 4.79 -12.25 -14.15
CA HIS A 128 5.07 -11.43 -15.33
C HIS A 128 6.39 -11.78 -16.05
N GLY A 129 7.29 -12.53 -15.41
CA GLY A 129 8.58 -12.94 -15.99
C GLY A 129 8.53 -14.03 -17.08
N HIS A 130 7.35 -14.57 -17.41
CA HIS A 130 7.19 -15.59 -18.46
C HIS A 130 6.69 -15.05 -19.80
N HIS A 131 6.52 -13.73 -19.94
CA HIS A 131 6.17 -13.09 -21.20
C HIS A 131 6.97 -11.81 -21.41
N HIS A 132 8.27 -11.96 -21.70
CA HIS A 132 9.07 -11.00 -22.45
C HIS A 132 10.05 -11.74 -23.34
#